data_AF-A0A966F289-F1
#
_entry.id   AF-A0A966F289-F1
#
_cell.length_a   1.000
_cell.length_b   1.000
_cell.length_c   1.000
_cell.angle_alpha   90.00
_cell.angle_beta   90.00
_cell.angle_gamma   90.00
#
_symmetry.space_group_name_H-M   'P 1'
#
loop_
_entity.id
_entity.type
_entity.pdbx_description
1 polymer ?
#
loop_
_entity_poly.entity_id
_entity_poly.type
_entity_poly.pdbx_seq_one_letter_code
_entity_poly.pdbx_strand_id
1 'polypeptide(L)'
;QPDGRGSQICGQCHAQRVPADPGRILEWMHDGPSYRPGDDLHAHVTPVNREMKVPIRGQEDLFRNRFWADGTPRLTAYEYQGMTMSAGHGDTEVSCMDCHSMHAGEPRGQITERQRSNAPCLRCHLDYRGDDALSAHTLHPPDSEASSCYSCHMPEIVYGVMDIHRSHRIESPDIGRDAAAGRPNACLNCHLEHSPGWAANELNAGWNIARPAMIERLDGLPTALAEVAAMLAGDPVQKAIIAYRAGQDDHAGDGLERAWAVPYLLEAMRDHYPSSRRFARSSLISILEQWPKHGAAPALLETITAFDFTAPPGQRSALLDRAEAIWREFDRSNWPPVPAASGLQADYELPTALLDKLRRIGLRQDKQIDIGE
;
A
#
# COMPACT_ATOMS: atom_id res chain seq x y z
N GLN A 1 -3.78 -33.51 14.26
CA GLN A 1 -3.56 -32.59 13.14
C GLN A 1 -4.07 -31.24 13.61
N PRO A 2 -3.21 -30.25 13.80
CA PRO A 2 -3.66 -28.89 14.08
C PRO A 2 -4.27 -28.38 12.78
N ASP A 3 -5.59 -28.40 12.74
CA ASP A 3 -6.35 -28.19 11.53
C ASP A 3 -6.35 -26.69 11.17
N GLY A 4 -6.38 -26.37 9.88
CA GLY A 4 -6.62 -25.00 9.41
C GLY A 4 -7.95 -24.39 9.90
N ARG A 5 -8.77 -25.11 10.68
CA ARG A 5 -10.06 -24.65 11.20
C ARG A 5 -9.92 -23.52 12.21
N GLY A 6 -8.81 -23.46 12.94
CA GLY A 6 -8.52 -22.34 13.85
C GLY A 6 -8.57 -20.98 13.15
N SER A 7 -8.07 -20.89 11.91
CA SER A 7 -8.13 -19.65 11.11
C SER A 7 -9.49 -19.43 10.44
N GLN A 8 -10.27 -20.49 10.22
CA GLN A 8 -11.59 -20.42 9.59
C GLN A 8 -12.60 -19.64 10.42
N ILE A 9 -12.49 -19.63 11.77
CA ILE A 9 -13.34 -18.76 12.60
C ILE A 9 -13.14 -17.28 12.28
N CYS A 10 -11.90 -16.87 11.97
CA CYS A 10 -11.58 -15.52 11.55
C CYS A 10 -12.04 -15.29 10.11
N GLY A 11 -11.83 -16.28 9.23
CA GLY A 11 -12.29 -16.28 7.84
C GLY A 11 -13.81 -16.13 7.68
N GLN A 12 -14.60 -16.45 8.70
CA GLN A 12 -16.03 -16.15 8.70
C GLN A 12 -16.34 -14.65 8.62
N CYS A 13 -15.43 -13.75 9.00
CA CYS A 13 -15.65 -12.30 8.93
C CYS A 13 -14.57 -11.59 8.11
N HIS A 14 -13.32 -12.00 8.27
CA HIS A 14 -12.14 -11.51 7.54
C HIS A 14 -11.96 -12.20 6.18
N ALA A 15 -13.07 -12.66 5.59
CA ALA A 15 -13.18 -13.09 4.21
C ALA A 15 -14.51 -12.61 3.62
N GLN A 16 -14.42 -11.82 2.55
CA GLN A 16 -15.58 -11.63 1.68
C GLN A 16 -15.92 -12.97 1.03
N ARG A 17 -17.18 -13.37 1.12
CA ARG A 17 -17.61 -14.73 0.82
C ARG A 17 -19.05 -14.74 0.34
N VAL A 18 -19.41 -15.80 -0.35
CA VAL A 18 -20.78 -16.12 -0.79
C VAL A 18 -21.22 -17.45 -0.16
N PRO A 19 -22.52 -17.78 -0.10
CA PRO A 19 -22.93 -19.13 0.32
C PRO A 19 -22.28 -20.17 -0.58
N ALA A 20 -21.88 -21.32 0.00
CA ALA A 20 -21.39 -22.44 -0.79
C ALA A 20 -22.47 -22.98 -1.74
N ASP A 21 -23.74 -22.92 -1.32
CA ASP A 21 -24.91 -23.15 -2.17
C ASP A 21 -25.62 -21.82 -2.48
N PRO A 22 -25.49 -21.28 -3.71
CA PRO A 22 -26.17 -20.06 -4.11
C PRO A 22 -27.70 -20.11 -3.97
N GLY A 23 -28.31 -21.30 -3.99
CA GLY A 23 -29.75 -21.49 -3.79
C GLY A 23 -30.23 -21.10 -2.38
N ARG A 24 -29.31 -21.02 -1.42
CA ARG A 24 -29.58 -20.65 -0.02
C ARG A 24 -29.34 -19.18 0.28
N ILE A 25 -29.12 -18.33 -0.73
CA ILE A 25 -28.85 -16.91 -0.52
C ILE A 25 -29.97 -16.20 0.27
N LEU A 26 -31.24 -16.54 0.02
CA LEU A 26 -32.38 -15.95 0.72
C LEU A 26 -32.45 -16.37 2.19
N GLU A 27 -32.18 -17.65 2.48
CA GLU A 27 -32.05 -18.15 3.85
C GLU A 27 -30.89 -17.44 4.55
N TRP A 28 -29.75 -17.29 3.87
CA TRP A 28 -28.58 -16.62 4.42
C TRP A 28 -28.86 -15.15 4.77
N MET A 29 -29.63 -14.45 3.94
CA MET A 29 -30.05 -13.06 4.19
C MET A 29 -31.07 -12.93 5.32
N HIS A 30 -31.93 -13.93 5.52
CA HIS A 30 -32.97 -13.91 6.56
C HIS A 30 -32.45 -14.39 7.92
N ASP A 31 -31.76 -15.52 7.95
CA ASP A 31 -31.34 -16.24 9.16
C ASP A 31 -29.87 -16.00 9.54
N GLY A 32 -29.11 -15.36 8.65
CA GLY A 32 -27.68 -15.12 8.81
C GLY A 32 -26.82 -16.35 8.51
N PRO A 33 -25.48 -16.25 8.67
CA PRO A 33 -24.55 -17.32 8.32
C PRO A 33 -24.78 -18.65 9.00
N SER A 34 -24.70 -19.73 8.22
CA SER A 34 -24.87 -21.10 8.69
C SER A 34 -23.64 -21.66 9.40
N TYR A 35 -22.45 -21.11 9.16
CA TYR A 35 -21.21 -21.53 9.81
C TYR A 35 -21.31 -21.39 11.33
N ARG A 36 -20.86 -22.39 12.08
CA ARG A 36 -20.63 -22.30 13.52
C ARG A 36 -19.16 -22.62 13.84
N PRO A 37 -18.56 -21.99 14.88
CA PRO A 37 -17.19 -22.31 15.28
C PRO A 37 -16.98 -23.82 15.49
N GLY A 38 -15.99 -24.38 14.80
CA GLY A 38 -15.66 -25.81 14.82
C GLY A 38 -16.10 -26.57 13.56
N ASP A 39 -17.06 -26.02 12.81
CA ASP A 39 -17.42 -26.54 11.49
C ASP A 39 -16.28 -26.29 10.47
N ASP A 40 -16.37 -26.91 9.30
CA ASP A 40 -15.55 -26.52 8.15
C ASP A 40 -16.20 -25.34 7.45
N LEU A 41 -15.56 -24.17 7.48
CA LEU A 41 -16.05 -22.94 6.85
C LEU A 41 -16.40 -23.16 5.37
N HIS A 42 -15.60 -23.95 4.65
CA HIS A 42 -15.80 -24.18 3.22
C HIS A 42 -17.04 -25.02 2.89
N ALA A 43 -17.60 -25.73 3.88
CA ALA A 43 -18.89 -26.41 3.74
C ALA A 43 -20.09 -25.43 3.76
N HIS A 44 -19.89 -24.22 4.26
CA HIS A 44 -20.95 -23.21 4.42
C HIS A 44 -20.81 -22.04 3.43
N VAL A 45 -19.58 -21.64 3.13
CA VAL A 45 -19.30 -20.45 2.32
C VAL A 45 -18.14 -20.71 1.36
N THR A 46 -18.16 -20.00 0.24
CA THR A 46 -17.02 -19.93 -0.67
C THR A 46 -16.40 -18.53 -0.57
N PRO A 47 -15.12 -18.41 -0.16
CA PRO A 47 -14.42 -17.13 -0.22
C PRO A 47 -14.43 -16.59 -1.66
N VAL A 48 -14.70 -15.30 -1.78
CA VAL A 48 -14.62 -14.59 -3.06
C VAL A 48 -13.17 -14.64 -3.53
N ASN A 49 -12.99 -14.93 -4.81
CA ASN A 49 -11.72 -14.81 -5.52
C ASN A 49 -11.89 -13.88 -6.74
N ARG A 50 -10.76 -13.55 -7.36
CA ARG A 50 -10.70 -12.59 -8.46
C ARG A 50 -11.47 -13.03 -9.71
N GLU A 51 -11.45 -14.32 -10.02
CA GLU A 51 -12.07 -14.91 -11.22
C GLU A 51 -13.56 -15.22 -11.04
N MET A 52 -14.07 -15.12 -9.80
CA MET A 52 -15.46 -15.37 -9.48
C MET A 52 -16.36 -14.33 -10.16
N LYS A 53 -17.30 -14.82 -10.98
CA LYS A 53 -18.26 -13.97 -11.68
C LYS A 53 -19.41 -13.59 -10.77
N VAL A 54 -19.81 -12.32 -10.82
CA VAL A 54 -21.01 -11.84 -10.14
C VAL A 54 -22.22 -12.04 -11.04
N PRO A 55 -23.31 -12.67 -10.56
CA PRO A 55 -24.53 -12.87 -11.35
C PRO A 55 -25.39 -11.58 -11.44
N ILE A 56 -24.75 -10.42 -11.53
CA ILE A 56 -25.39 -9.10 -11.62
C ILE A 56 -24.92 -8.46 -12.93
N ARG A 57 -25.87 -8.24 -13.83
CA ARG A 57 -25.60 -7.63 -15.15
C ARG A 57 -24.97 -6.24 -14.98
N GLY A 58 -23.86 -5.99 -15.68
CA GLY A 58 -23.12 -4.73 -15.62
C GLY A 58 -22.17 -4.61 -14.42
N GLN A 59 -22.02 -5.67 -13.63
CA GLN A 59 -21.08 -5.75 -12.49
C GLN A 59 -20.18 -6.99 -12.58
N GLU A 60 -19.93 -7.47 -13.79
CA GLU A 60 -19.18 -8.71 -14.04
C GLU A 60 -17.77 -8.68 -13.44
N ASP A 61 -17.19 -7.48 -13.31
CA ASP A 61 -15.84 -7.25 -12.81
C ASP A 61 -15.79 -6.85 -11.32
N LEU A 62 -16.93 -6.81 -10.62
CA LEU A 62 -17.03 -6.31 -9.25
C LEU A 62 -16.07 -7.01 -8.29
N PHE A 63 -15.97 -8.34 -8.34
CA PHE A 63 -15.01 -9.08 -7.52
C PHE A 63 -13.60 -8.97 -8.04
N ARG A 64 -13.41 -9.05 -9.37
CA ARG A 64 -12.09 -8.94 -10.01
C ARG A 64 -11.33 -7.70 -9.55
N ASN A 65 -12.02 -6.57 -9.48
CA ASN A 65 -11.40 -5.28 -9.16
C ASN A 65 -11.06 -5.13 -7.67
N ARG A 66 -11.41 -6.07 -6.79
CA ARG A 66 -11.06 -6.09 -5.36
C ARG A 66 -9.73 -6.79 -5.07
N PHE A 67 -9.07 -7.27 -6.12
CA PHE A 67 -7.76 -7.89 -6.08
C PHE A 67 -6.81 -7.16 -7.04
N TRP A 68 -5.52 -7.22 -6.72
CA TRP A 68 -4.45 -6.97 -7.69
C TRP A 68 -4.54 -7.98 -8.84
N ALA A 69 -3.86 -7.71 -9.97
CA ALA A 69 -4.05 -8.55 -11.16
C ALA A 69 -3.58 -10.02 -10.96
N ASP A 70 -2.72 -10.26 -9.98
CA ASP A 70 -2.25 -11.59 -9.58
C ASP A 70 -3.16 -12.31 -8.56
N GLY A 71 -4.31 -11.72 -8.22
CA GLY A 71 -5.26 -12.27 -7.26
C GLY A 71 -4.98 -11.92 -5.81
N THR A 72 -3.90 -11.18 -5.50
CA THR A 72 -3.67 -10.69 -4.13
C THR A 72 -4.79 -9.74 -3.72
N PRO A 73 -5.40 -9.88 -2.54
CA PRO A 73 -6.37 -8.90 -2.08
C PRO A 73 -5.77 -7.51 -1.96
N ARG A 74 -6.54 -6.50 -2.39
CA ARG A 74 -6.13 -5.09 -2.27
C ARG A 74 -7.09 -4.25 -1.45
N LEU A 75 -8.12 -4.87 -0.87
CA LEU A 75 -9.07 -4.26 0.05
C LEU A 75 -9.15 -5.04 1.37
N THR A 76 -9.55 -4.38 2.45
CA THR A 76 -9.78 -5.04 3.76
C THR A 76 -10.96 -6.01 3.72
N ALA A 77 -11.06 -6.86 4.75
CA ALA A 77 -12.00 -7.99 4.84
C ALA A 77 -11.70 -9.14 3.85
N TYR A 78 -10.46 -9.25 3.39
CA TYR A 78 -9.95 -10.35 2.57
C TYR A 78 -8.68 -10.97 3.17
N GLU A 79 -8.41 -10.73 4.46
CA GLU A 79 -7.18 -11.15 5.12
C GLU A 79 -7.04 -12.68 5.11
N TYR A 80 -8.15 -13.42 5.25
CA TYR A 80 -8.16 -14.87 5.14
C TYR A 80 -7.75 -15.32 3.74
N GLN A 81 -8.29 -14.72 2.67
CA GLN A 81 -7.84 -15.04 1.30
C GLN A 81 -6.36 -14.77 1.13
N GLY A 82 -5.87 -13.62 1.58
CA GLY A 82 -4.44 -13.30 1.55
C GLY A 82 -3.60 -14.36 2.26
N MET A 83 -4.00 -14.74 3.46
CA MET A 83 -3.33 -15.78 4.25
C MET A 83 -3.30 -17.13 3.54
N THR A 84 -4.41 -17.54 2.91
CA THR A 84 -4.48 -18.80 2.15
C THR A 84 -3.61 -18.82 0.89
N MET A 85 -3.19 -17.65 0.41
CA MET A 85 -2.27 -17.51 -0.74
C MET A 85 -0.79 -17.45 -0.34
N SER A 86 -0.49 -17.39 0.96
CA SER A 86 0.89 -17.31 1.44
C SER A 86 1.72 -18.53 1.02
N ALA A 87 3.01 -18.32 0.77
CA ALA A 87 3.93 -19.43 0.49
C ALA A 87 3.98 -20.38 1.70
N GLY A 88 3.77 -21.68 1.47
CA GLY A 88 3.74 -22.69 2.53
C GLY A 88 2.42 -22.74 3.33
N HIS A 89 1.38 -22.03 2.91
CA HIS A 89 0.03 -22.25 3.45
C HIS A 89 -0.40 -23.71 3.23
N GLY A 90 -0.77 -24.40 4.31
CA GLY A 90 -1.10 -25.84 4.30
C GLY A 90 0.07 -26.75 4.72
N ASP A 91 1.31 -26.34 4.49
CA ASP A 91 2.53 -27.04 4.94
C ASP A 91 3.08 -26.51 6.27
N THR A 92 2.69 -25.28 6.63
CA THR A 92 3.05 -24.60 7.87
C THR A 92 1.80 -24.14 8.61
N GLU A 93 1.76 -24.38 9.92
CA GLU A 93 0.60 -24.09 10.78
C GLU A 93 0.58 -22.62 11.25
N VAL A 94 0.79 -21.66 10.34
CA VAL A 94 0.55 -20.24 10.68
C VAL A 94 -0.95 -19.98 10.68
N SER A 95 -1.45 -19.52 11.82
CA SER A 95 -2.84 -19.16 12.04
C SER A 95 -2.98 -17.68 12.38
N CYS A 96 -4.20 -17.17 12.30
CA CYS A 96 -4.51 -15.79 12.73
C CYS A 96 -4.09 -15.56 14.19
N MET A 97 -4.20 -16.57 15.04
CA MET A 97 -3.92 -16.48 16.48
C MET A 97 -2.42 -16.50 16.83
N ASP A 98 -1.55 -16.77 15.86
CA ASP A 98 -0.10 -16.67 16.07
C ASP A 98 0.38 -15.21 16.12
N CYS A 99 -0.37 -14.31 15.48
CA CYS A 99 -0.09 -12.88 15.43
C CYS A 99 -1.13 -12.06 16.21
N HIS A 100 -2.40 -12.48 16.21
CA HIS A 100 -3.49 -11.79 16.92
C HIS A 100 -3.84 -12.48 18.24
N SER A 101 -3.97 -11.71 19.31
CA SER A 101 -4.20 -12.22 20.65
C SER A 101 -5.67 -12.24 21.09
N MET A 102 -6.54 -11.53 20.37
CA MET A 102 -8.01 -11.40 20.56
C MET A 102 -8.48 -10.77 21.88
N HIS A 103 -7.68 -10.82 22.95
CA HIS A 103 -8.02 -10.31 24.28
C HIS A 103 -6.87 -9.50 24.91
N ALA A 104 -5.88 -9.09 24.11
CA ALA A 104 -4.74 -8.30 24.55
C ALA A 104 -4.18 -7.43 23.42
N GLY A 105 -3.22 -6.58 23.76
CA GLY A 105 -2.57 -5.69 22.81
C GLY A 105 -3.40 -4.46 22.44
N GLU A 106 -2.96 -3.77 21.39
CA GLU A 106 -3.61 -2.53 20.94
C GLU A 106 -4.99 -2.85 20.31
N PRO A 107 -6.08 -2.13 20.67
CA PRO A 107 -7.43 -2.55 20.30
C PRO A 107 -7.77 -2.59 18.81
N ARG A 108 -7.14 -1.77 17.96
CA ARG A 108 -7.41 -1.74 16.52
C ARG A 108 -6.93 -3.01 15.84
N GLY A 109 -5.82 -3.59 16.30
CA GLY A 109 -5.27 -4.84 15.74
C GLY A 109 -5.45 -6.08 16.61
N GLN A 110 -5.69 -5.94 17.92
CA GLN A 110 -5.55 -7.01 18.93
C GLN A 110 -4.15 -7.67 18.89
N ILE A 111 -3.13 -6.89 18.55
CA ILE A 111 -1.73 -7.31 18.40
C ILE A 111 -0.95 -6.77 19.59
N THR A 112 -0.27 -7.65 20.32
CA THR A 112 0.62 -7.29 21.43
C THR A 112 1.93 -6.72 20.90
N GLU A 113 2.69 -6.01 21.74
CA GLU A 113 3.99 -5.45 21.34
C GLU A 113 4.96 -6.52 20.82
N ARG A 114 5.00 -7.68 21.48
CA ARG A 114 5.79 -8.83 21.03
C ARG A 114 5.37 -9.29 19.63
N GLN A 115 4.10 -9.18 19.27
CA GLN A 115 3.60 -9.67 17.98
C GLN A 115 3.75 -8.60 16.88
N ARG A 116 3.92 -7.33 17.27
CA ARG A 116 4.30 -6.22 16.37
C ARG A 116 5.77 -6.27 15.97
N SER A 117 6.63 -6.95 16.74
CA SER A 117 8.02 -7.19 16.37
C SER A 117 8.20 -8.43 15.49
N ASN A 118 9.45 -8.74 15.13
CA ASN A 118 9.82 -9.93 14.36
C ASN A 118 9.58 -11.26 15.11
N ALA A 119 9.15 -11.25 16.37
CA ALA A 119 9.07 -12.46 17.20
C ALA A 119 8.17 -13.58 16.62
N PRO A 120 7.02 -13.30 15.97
CA PRO A 120 6.21 -14.35 15.33
C PRO A 120 6.96 -15.04 14.18
N CYS A 121 7.66 -14.27 13.33
CA CYS A 121 8.43 -14.79 12.21
C CYS A 121 9.63 -15.62 12.71
N LEU A 122 10.38 -15.07 13.66
CA LEU A 122 11.58 -15.68 14.24
C LEU A 122 11.28 -16.89 15.13
N ARG A 123 10.00 -17.23 15.37
CA ARG A 123 9.63 -18.49 16.03
C ARG A 123 10.05 -19.70 15.19
N CYS A 124 9.88 -19.61 13.87
CA CYS A 124 10.21 -20.67 12.92
C CYS A 124 11.48 -20.35 12.12
N HIS A 125 11.72 -19.09 11.77
CA HIS A 125 12.90 -18.67 11.01
C HIS A 125 14.08 -18.37 11.93
N LEU A 126 14.69 -19.42 12.47
CA LEU A 126 15.73 -19.32 13.50
C LEU A 126 17.03 -18.69 13.01
N ASP A 127 17.34 -18.86 11.72
CA ASP A 127 18.60 -18.42 11.11
C ASP A 127 18.73 -16.89 11.04
N TYR A 128 17.61 -16.16 11.16
CA TYR A 128 17.59 -14.69 11.14
C TYR A 128 17.50 -14.08 12.56
N ARG A 129 17.71 -14.89 13.61
CA ARG A 129 17.73 -14.37 14.98
C ARG A 129 19.03 -13.64 15.27
N GLY A 130 18.91 -12.48 15.90
CA GLY A 130 20.02 -11.62 16.29
C GLY A 130 20.34 -10.56 15.23
N ASP A 131 20.84 -9.43 15.70
CA ASP A 131 20.94 -8.20 14.91
C ASP A 131 21.84 -8.35 13.68
N ASP A 132 22.95 -9.08 13.79
CA ASP A 132 23.86 -9.32 12.67
C ASP A 132 23.20 -10.15 11.56
N ALA A 133 22.50 -11.23 11.94
CA ALA A 133 21.81 -12.09 10.98
C ALA A 133 20.60 -11.37 10.36
N LEU A 134 19.87 -10.59 11.16
CA LEU A 134 18.76 -9.77 10.69
C LEU A 134 19.26 -8.71 9.70
N SER A 135 20.27 -7.93 10.06
CA SER A 135 20.83 -6.87 9.20
C SER A 135 21.45 -7.45 7.93
N ALA A 136 22.11 -8.61 8.02
CA ALA A 136 22.64 -9.30 6.85
C ALA A 136 21.53 -9.80 5.91
N HIS A 137 20.34 -10.09 6.43
CA HIS A 137 19.19 -10.50 5.64
C HIS A 137 18.39 -9.31 5.11
N THR A 138 18.09 -8.31 5.94
CA THR A 138 17.24 -7.18 5.55
C THR A 138 18.03 -6.14 4.76
N LEU A 139 19.35 -6.11 4.93
CA LEU A 139 20.26 -5.07 4.42
C LEU A 139 19.95 -3.68 4.98
N HIS A 140 19.30 -3.64 6.14
CA HIS A 140 18.95 -2.42 6.86
C HIS A 140 19.47 -2.49 8.31
N PRO A 141 19.66 -1.35 8.98
CA PRO A 141 19.98 -1.33 10.41
C PRO A 141 18.96 -2.15 11.22
N PRO A 142 19.37 -2.91 12.24
CA PRO A 142 18.51 -3.85 12.94
C PRO A 142 17.34 -3.16 13.67
N ASP A 143 17.56 -1.93 14.14
CA ASP A 143 16.57 -1.11 14.84
C ASP A 143 15.71 -0.23 13.91
N SER A 144 15.76 -0.45 12.59
CA SER A 144 14.94 0.30 11.63
C SER A 144 13.64 -0.43 11.29
N GLU A 145 12.59 0.32 10.91
CA GLU A 145 11.32 -0.27 10.44
C GLU A 145 11.52 -1.15 9.20
N ALA A 146 12.54 -0.88 8.39
CA ALA A 146 12.92 -1.69 7.24
C ALA A 146 13.50 -3.07 7.64
N SER A 147 13.92 -3.24 8.89
CA SER A 147 14.31 -4.54 9.44
C SER A 147 13.14 -5.35 10.02
N SER A 148 11.92 -4.82 10.00
CA SER A 148 10.72 -5.60 10.30
C SER A 148 10.44 -6.60 9.18
N CYS A 149 10.27 -7.89 9.53
CA CYS A 149 9.90 -8.94 8.58
C CYS A 149 8.62 -8.56 7.82
N TYR A 150 7.70 -7.86 8.50
CA TYR A 150 6.43 -7.44 7.92
C TYR A 150 6.60 -6.39 6.82
N SER A 151 7.60 -5.52 6.90
CA SER A 151 7.83 -4.45 5.92
C SER A 151 8.07 -5.00 4.52
N CYS A 152 8.80 -6.12 4.40
CA CYS A 152 9.07 -6.76 3.11
C CYS A 152 8.11 -7.89 2.77
N HIS A 153 7.76 -8.75 3.74
CA HIS A 153 6.99 -9.97 3.48
C HIS A 153 5.47 -9.80 3.62
N MET A 154 5.02 -8.70 4.22
CA MET A 154 3.62 -8.33 4.37
C MET A 154 3.43 -6.83 4.09
N PRO A 155 3.74 -6.38 2.85
CA PRO A 155 3.81 -4.96 2.54
C PRO A 155 2.44 -4.29 2.67
N GLU A 156 2.44 -3.00 2.95
CA GLU A 156 1.24 -2.16 3.02
C GLU A 156 0.71 -1.86 1.61
N ILE A 157 -0.21 -2.70 1.16
CA ILE A 157 -0.75 -2.69 -0.21
C ILE A 157 -2.27 -2.93 -0.24
N VAL A 158 -2.94 -2.76 0.90
CA VAL A 158 -4.36 -3.02 1.07
C VAL A 158 -5.05 -1.73 1.52
N TYR A 159 -6.04 -1.26 0.78
CA TYR A 159 -6.82 -0.09 1.15
C TYR A 159 -8.09 -0.48 1.91
N GLY A 160 -8.42 0.20 2.99
CA GLY A 160 -9.74 0.08 3.58
C GLY A 160 -9.93 0.90 4.85
N VAL A 161 -11.17 1.30 5.10
CA VAL A 161 -11.56 2.10 6.29
C VAL A 161 -10.74 3.40 6.37
N MET A 162 -10.48 4.04 5.23
CA MET A 162 -9.65 5.25 5.12
C MET A 162 -8.22 5.07 5.68
N ASP A 163 -7.67 3.86 5.58
CA ASP A 163 -6.30 3.55 6.00
C ASP A 163 -5.65 2.55 5.05
N ILE A 164 -4.33 2.41 5.16
CA ILE A 164 -3.55 1.41 4.42
C ILE A 164 -3.13 0.30 5.36
N HIS A 165 -3.34 -0.94 4.96
CA HIS A 165 -3.12 -2.14 5.75
C HIS A 165 -2.10 -3.05 5.08
N ARG A 166 -1.46 -3.88 5.89
CA ARG A 166 -0.55 -4.93 5.44
C ARG A 166 -1.30 -6.03 4.70
N SER A 167 -0.73 -6.48 3.59
CA SER A 167 -1.17 -7.71 2.93
C SER A 167 -0.95 -8.89 3.87
N HIS A 168 -1.96 -9.75 3.99
CA HIS A 168 -1.83 -11.02 4.69
C HIS A 168 -1.34 -12.15 3.79
N ARG A 169 -1.00 -11.86 2.52
CA ARG A 169 -0.25 -12.77 1.66
C ARG A 169 1.23 -12.65 2.00
N ILE A 170 1.72 -13.59 2.82
CA ILE A 170 3.12 -13.67 3.25
C ILE A 170 3.94 -14.27 2.11
N GLU A 171 4.88 -13.49 1.58
CA GLU A 171 5.69 -13.91 0.44
C GLU A 171 7.01 -13.16 0.33
N SER A 172 7.92 -13.64 -0.51
CA SER A 172 9.14 -12.90 -0.85
C SER A 172 8.84 -11.77 -1.87
N PRO A 173 9.49 -10.60 -1.75
CA PRO A 173 9.38 -9.53 -2.73
C PRO A 173 9.76 -9.99 -4.14
N ASP A 174 8.96 -9.59 -5.13
CA ASP A 174 9.21 -9.87 -6.55
C ASP A 174 8.77 -8.68 -7.40
N ILE A 175 9.75 -7.89 -7.86
CA ILE A 175 9.47 -6.66 -8.64
C ILE A 175 8.74 -6.97 -9.94
N GLY A 176 9.09 -8.07 -10.62
CA GLY A 176 8.53 -8.42 -11.91
C GLY A 176 7.04 -8.75 -11.78
N ARG A 177 6.71 -9.60 -10.81
CA ARG A 177 5.32 -9.93 -10.47
C ARG A 177 4.54 -8.69 -10.02
N ASP A 178 5.11 -7.89 -9.12
CA ASP A 178 4.40 -6.76 -8.53
C ASP A 178 4.08 -5.68 -9.58
N ALA A 179 5.06 -5.35 -10.43
CA ALA A 179 4.88 -4.39 -11.52
C ALA A 179 3.81 -4.87 -12.53
N ALA A 180 3.86 -6.15 -12.92
CA ALA A 180 2.90 -6.74 -13.85
C ALA A 180 1.50 -6.83 -13.23
N ALA A 181 1.41 -7.00 -11.91
CA ALA A 181 0.16 -7.05 -11.16
C ALA A 181 -0.43 -5.65 -10.85
N GLY A 182 0.33 -4.58 -11.11
CA GLY A 182 -0.01 -3.21 -10.72
C GLY A 182 0.02 -2.98 -9.21
N ARG A 183 0.77 -3.79 -8.47
CA ARG A 183 0.81 -3.75 -7.01
C ARG A 183 1.99 -2.90 -6.55
N PRO A 184 1.82 -1.98 -5.59
CA PRO A 184 2.95 -1.30 -4.97
C PRO A 184 3.92 -2.34 -4.39
N ASN A 185 5.21 -2.12 -4.60
CA ASN A 185 6.24 -3.07 -4.22
C ASN A 185 6.80 -2.77 -2.82
N ALA A 186 7.17 -3.81 -2.07
CA ALA A 186 7.72 -3.70 -0.73
C ALA A 186 8.90 -2.70 -0.61
N CYS A 187 9.86 -2.72 -1.54
CA CYS A 187 10.99 -1.80 -1.53
C CYS A 187 10.53 -0.37 -1.87
N LEU A 188 9.68 -0.25 -2.89
CA LEU A 188 9.22 1.05 -3.39
C LEU A 188 8.20 1.72 -2.45
N ASN A 189 7.64 1.00 -1.47
CA ASN A 189 6.87 1.59 -0.37
C ASN A 189 7.71 2.50 0.55
N CYS A 190 9.04 2.32 0.60
CA CYS A 190 9.98 3.18 1.35
C CYS A 190 10.93 3.97 0.43
N HIS A 191 11.06 3.58 -0.83
CA HIS A 191 11.97 4.17 -1.82
C HIS A 191 11.18 4.66 -3.05
N LEU A 192 10.24 5.57 -2.81
CA LEU A 192 9.30 6.04 -3.82
C LEU A 192 9.96 6.87 -4.93
N GLU A 193 11.12 7.44 -4.64
CA GLU A 193 12.01 8.16 -5.54
C GLU A 193 12.76 7.27 -6.53
N HIS A 194 12.75 5.95 -6.30
CA HIS A 194 13.39 4.97 -7.12
C HIS A 194 12.42 4.24 -8.05
N SER A 195 12.97 3.63 -9.10
CA SER A 195 12.22 2.93 -10.12
C SER A 195 12.17 1.42 -9.86
N PRO A 196 11.22 0.68 -10.47
CA PRO A 196 11.23 -0.79 -10.43
C PRO A 196 12.56 -1.38 -10.94
N GLY A 197 13.20 -0.76 -11.92
CA GLY A 197 14.52 -1.19 -12.39
C GLY A 197 15.61 -1.09 -11.31
N TRP A 198 15.56 -0.05 -10.47
CA TRP A 198 16.45 0.07 -9.31
C TRP A 198 16.19 -1.04 -8.30
N ALA A 199 14.93 -1.24 -7.88
CA ALA A 199 14.59 -2.25 -6.89
C ALA A 199 14.98 -3.67 -7.35
N ALA A 200 14.85 -3.97 -8.65
CA ALA A 200 15.27 -5.24 -9.21
C ALA A 200 16.80 -5.44 -9.14
N ASN A 201 17.58 -4.37 -9.27
CA ASN A 201 19.03 -4.42 -9.11
C ASN A 201 19.41 -4.64 -7.64
N GLU A 202 18.75 -3.97 -6.70
CA GLU A 202 19.01 -4.15 -5.26
C GLU A 202 18.66 -5.57 -4.81
N LEU A 203 17.51 -6.12 -5.23
CA LEU A 203 17.15 -7.51 -4.93
C LEU A 203 18.18 -8.52 -5.47
N ASN A 204 18.74 -8.24 -6.64
CA ASN A 204 19.79 -9.08 -7.22
C ASN A 204 21.12 -8.97 -6.48
N ALA A 205 21.55 -7.74 -6.17
CA ALA A 205 22.82 -7.51 -5.48
C ALA A 205 22.79 -8.06 -4.04
N GLY A 206 21.67 -7.88 -3.34
CA GLY A 206 21.51 -8.23 -1.94
C GLY A 206 21.19 -9.70 -1.68
N TRP A 207 20.25 -10.28 -2.44
CA TRP A 207 19.70 -11.61 -2.18
C TRP A 207 19.94 -12.59 -3.32
N ASN A 208 20.69 -12.19 -4.36
CA ASN A 208 20.89 -12.98 -5.57
C ASN A 208 19.57 -13.41 -6.25
N ILE A 209 18.51 -12.62 -6.08
CA ILE A 209 17.23 -12.83 -6.76
C ILE A 209 17.44 -12.47 -8.24
N ALA A 210 17.10 -13.39 -9.14
CA ALA A 210 17.31 -13.18 -10.56
C ALA A 210 16.50 -11.97 -11.04
N ARG A 211 17.16 -11.06 -11.77
CA ARG A 211 16.45 -9.94 -12.39
C ARG A 211 15.49 -10.47 -13.44
N PRO A 212 14.23 -9.99 -13.46
CA PRO A 212 13.31 -10.36 -14.53
C PRO A 212 13.87 -9.89 -15.88
N ALA A 213 13.70 -10.72 -16.92
CA ALA A 213 14.17 -10.39 -18.27
C ALA A 213 13.53 -9.10 -18.81
N MET A 214 12.30 -8.83 -18.40
CA MET A 214 11.56 -7.61 -18.71
C MET A 214 10.68 -7.27 -17.52
N ILE A 215 10.61 -5.97 -17.18
CA ILE A 215 9.65 -5.44 -16.22
C ILE A 215 8.58 -4.73 -17.05
N GLU A 216 7.32 -5.04 -16.82
CA GLU A 216 6.19 -4.33 -17.42
C GLU A 216 5.32 -3.78 -16.28
N ARG A 217 5.07 -2.47 -16.30
CA ARG A 217 4.15 -1.85 -15.33
C ARG A 217 2.74 -1.90 -15.88
N LEU A 218 1.79 -2.39 -15.09
CA LEU A 218 0.37 -2.46 -15.50
C LEU A 218 -0.22 -1.07 -15.83
N ASP A 219 0.28 -0.02 -15.19
CA ASP A 219 -0.10 1.37 -15.44
C ASP A 219 0.43 1.93 -16.79
N GLY A 220 1.34 1.22 -17.45
CA GLY A 220 1.98 1.62 -18.72
C GLY A 220 3.04 2.72 -18.57
N LEU A 221 3.49 3.04 -17.35
CA LEU A 221 4.59 3.96 -17.13
C LEU A 221 5.93 3.33 -17.54
N PRO A 222 6.96 4.15 -17.89
CA PRO A 222 8.30 3.66 -18.10
C PRO A 222 8.86 3.03 -16.82
N THR A 223 9.55 1.89 -16.95
CA THR A 223 10.19 1.19 -15.81
C THR A 223 11.36 1.94 -15.17
N ALA A 224 11.87 2.96 -15.86
CA ALA A 224 12.88 3.87 -15.35
C ALA A 224 12.29 5.04 -14.54
N LEU A 225 10.98 5.28 -14.63
CA LEU A 225 10.31 6.31 -13.85
C LEU A 225 10.06 5.79 -12.44
N ALA A 226 10.20 6.68 -11.46
CA ALA A 226 10.06 6.38 -10.05
C ALA A 226 8.62 6.01 -9.67
N GLU A 227 8.47 5.25 -8.59
CA GLU A 227 7.16 4.78 -8.13
C GLU A 227 6.22 5.90 -7.72
N VAL A 228 6.75 7.04 -7.24
CA VAL A 228 5.96 8.23 -6.93
C VAL A 228 5.07 8.69 -8.10
N ALA A 229 5.45 8.42 -9.36
CA ALA A 229 4.62 8.76 -10.50
C ALA A 229 3.26 8.03 -10.51
N ALA A 230 3.18 6.84 -9.92
CA ALA A 230 1.93 6.11 -9.75
C ALA A 230 0.95 6.82 -8.79
N MET A 231 1.43 7.77 -7.96
CA MET A 231 0.57 8.63 -7.15
C MET A 231 -0.42 9.46 -8.00
N LEU A 232 -0.04 9.75 -9.25
CA LEU A 232 -0.87 10.53 -10.19
C LEU A 232 -1.43 9.67 -11.33
N ALA A 233 -0.71 8.62 -11.73
CA ALA A 233 -1.06 7.78 -12.87
C ALA A 233 -1.78 6.48 -12.52
N GLY A 234 -1.67 5.99 -11.27
CA GLY A 234 -2.23 4.72 -10.84
C GLY A 234 -3.75 4.74 -10.73
N ASP A 235 -4.34 3.60 -10.40
CA ASP A 235 -5.75 3.53 -10.00
C ASP A 235 -5.97 4.13 -8.59
N PRO A 236 -7.24 4.32 -8.14
CA PRO A 236 -7.52 4.96 -6.86
C PRO A 236 -6.84 4.30 -5.65
N VAL A 237 -6.68 2.97 -5.65
CA VAL A 237 -6.02 2.22 -4.57
C VAL A 237 -4.52 2.45 -4.61
N GLN A 238 -3.90 2.37 -5.80
CA GLN A 238 -2.48 2.69 -5.97
C GLN A 238 -2.19 4.14 -5.53
N LYS A 239 -2.96 5.11 -6.01
CA LYS A 239 -2.83 6.53 -5.65
C LYS A 239 -2.87 6.73 -4.14
N ALA A 240 -3.84 6.11 -3.47
CA ALA A 240 -4.00 6.19 -2.01
C ALA A 240 -2.81 5.59 -1.26
N ILE A 241 -2.35 4.39 -1.64
CA ILE A 241 -1.19 3.72 -1.01
C ILE A 241 0.07 4.57 -1.18
N ILE A 242 0.38 5.00 -2.41
CA ILE A 242 1.60 5.76 -2.68
C ILE A 242 1.56 7.12 -1.96
N ALA A 243 0.41 7.81 -1.97
CA ALA A 243 0.23 9.06 -1.23
C ALA A 243 0.42 8.87 0.29
N TYR A 244 -0.10 7.78 0.87
CA TYR A 244 0.08 7.46 2.29
C TYR A 244 1.53 7.15 2.62
N ARG A 245 2.18 6.28 1.83
CA ARG A 245 3.56 5.84 2.04
C ARG A 245 4.57 6.98 1.90
N ALA A 246 4.29 7.96 1.04
CA ALA A 246 5.12 9.15 0.88
C ALA A 246 5.27 10.00 2.14
N GLY A 247 4.43 9.80 3.16
CA GLY A 247 4.41 10.57 4.42
C GLY A 247 4.91 9.83 5.65
N GLN A 248 5.14 8.52 5.54
CA GLN A 248 5.50 7.71 6.70
C GLN A 248 6.94 8.03 7.18
N ASP A 249 7.20 7.79 8.45
CA ASP A 249 8.48 8.08 9.10
C ASP A 249 9.55 6.99 8.81
N ASP A 250 9.14 5.89 8.19
CA ASP A 250 9.97 4.76 7.77
C ASP A 250 10.49 4.87 6.32
N HIS A 251 10.34 6.05 5.71
CA HIS A 251 10.81 6.32 4.36
C HIS A 251 12.34 6.51 4.31
N ALA A 252 12.94 6.25 3.16
CA ALA A 252 14.35 6.54 2.95
C ALA A 252 14.58 8.05 2.84
N GLY A 253 15.11 8.62 3.91
CA GLY A 253 15.48 10.03 4.02
C GLY A 253 14.54 10.85 4.90
N ASP A 254 15.09 11.89 5.52
CA ASP A 254 14.36 12.75 6.46
C ASP A 254 14.25 14.20 5.96
N GLY A 255 13.28 14.94 6.49
CA GLY A 255 13.14 16.38 6.27
C GLY A 255 13.27 16.81 4.79
N LEU A 256 14.33 17.55 4.46
CA LEU A 256 14.57 18.12 3.13
C LEU A 256 14.98 17.09 2.08
N GLU A 257 15.43 15.89 2.47
CA GLU A 257 15.71 14.79 1.53
C GLU A 257 14.45 14.34 0.79
N ARG A 258 13.28 14.57 1.40
CA ARG A 258 11.95 14.26 0.82
C ARG A 258 11.31 15.44 0.08
N ALA A 259 12.06 16.51 -0.18
CA ALA A 259 11.55 17.65 -0.96
C ALA A 259 11.09 17.29 -2.37
N TRP A 260 11.61 16.21 -2.95
CA TRP A 260 11.17 15.69 -4.25
C TRP A 260 9.71 15.20 -4.24
N ALA A 261 9.15 14.83 -3.08
CA ALA A 261 7.78 14.34 -2.99
C ALA A 261 6.74 15.47 -3.04
N VAL A 262 7.11 16.70 -2.65
CA VAL A 262 6.20 17.85 -2.55
C VAL A 262 5.42 18.14 -3.84
N PRO A 263 6.03 18.27 -5.04
CA PRO A 263 5.27 18.52 -6.26
C PRO A 263 4.26 17.41 -6.58
N TYR A 264 4.60 16.15 -6.29
CA TYR A 264 3.68 15.02 -6.46
C TYR A 264 2.51 15.07 -5.47
N LEU A 265 2.78 15.39 -4.20
CA LEU A 265 1.76 15.48 -3.15
C LEU A 265 0.80 16.66 -3.39
N LEU A 266 1.31 17.82 -3.80
CA LEU A 266 0.46 18.97 -4.19
C LEU A 266 -0.47 18.60 -5.35
N GLU A 267 0.05 17.87 -6.34
CA GLU A 267 -0.73 17.36 -7.46
C GLU A 267 -1.76 16.30 -7.04
N ALA A 268 -1.40 15.38 -6.14
CA ALA A 268 -2.31 14.37 -5.61
C ALA A 268 -3.44 14.99 -4.76
N MET A 269 -3.20 16.14 -4.12
CA MET A 269 -4.26 16.91 -3.45
C MET A 269 -5.31 17.50 -4.42
N ARG A 270 -5.04 17.52 -5.74
CA ARG A 270 -5.99 17.89 -6.79
C ARG A 270 -6.87 16.72 -7.26
N ASP A 271 -6.60 15.50 -6.81
CA ASP A 271 -7.28 14.28 -7.29
C ASP A 271 -8.80 14.29 -7.02
N HIS A 272 -9.56 13.48 -7.77
CA HIS A 272 -11.02 13.32 -7.62
C HIS A 272 -11.40 12.56 -6.35
N TYR A 273 -10.56 11.65 -5.86
CA TYR A 273 -10.83 10.80 -4.70
C TYR A 273 -10.45 11.49 -3.38
N PRO A 274 -11.40 11.67 -2.44
CA PRO A 274 -11.13 12.21 -1.10
C PRO A 274 -9.99 11.52 -0.35
N SER A 275 -9.85 10.19 -0.44
CA SER A 275 -8.76 9.44 0.19
C SER A 275 -7.39 9.85 -0.33
N SER A 276 -7.19 9.91 -1.65
CA SER A 276 -5.93 10.35 -2.25
C SER A 276 -5.57 11.76 -1.78
N ARG A 277 -6.54 12.68 -1.75
CA ARG A 277 -6.33 14.05 -1.25
C ARG A 277 -5.97 14.09 0.24
N ARG A 278 -6.66 13.28 1.07
CA ARG A 278 -6.40 13.20 2.51
C ARG A 278 -5.00 12.67 2.79
N PHE A 279 -4.63 11.56 2.17
CA PHE A 279 -3.30 10.98 2.36
C PHE A 279 -2.20 11.91 1.86
N ALA A 280 -2.36 12.52 0.68
CA ALA A 280 -1.39 13.47 0.17
C ALA A 280 -1.19 14.67 1.11
N ARG A 281 -2.29 15.23 1.64
CA ARG A 281 -2.25 16.30 2.64
C ARG A 281 -1.52 15.84 3.92
N SER A 282 -1.91 14.71 4.50
CA SER A 282 -1.32 14.18 5.72
C SER A 282 0.18 13.91 5.56
N SER A 283 0.57 13.32 4.44
CA SER A 283 1.96 13.04 4.11
C SER A 283 2.79 14.30 3.93
N LEU A 284 2.23 15.31 3.26
CA LEU A 284 2.90 16.60 3.11
C LEU A 284 3.05 17.32 4.45
N ILE A 285 2.07 17.23 5.35
CA ILE A 285 2.20 17.76 6.72
C ILE A 285 3.34 17.06 7.45
N SER A 286 3.39 15.73 7.44
CA SER A 286 4.45 14.94 8.09
C SER A 286 5.84 15.38 7.62
N ILE A 287 6.04 15.52 6.30
CA ILE A 287 7.31 16.00 5.72
C ILE A 287 7.63 17.41 6.20
N LEU A 288 6.69 18.35 6.09
CA LEU A 288 6.92 19.77 6.45
C LEU A 288 7.11 19.97 7.96
N GLU A 289 6.61 19.08 8.79
CA GLU A 289 6.86 19.09 10.23
C GLU A 289 8.32 18.80 10.57
N GLN A 290 9.05 18.10 9.70
CA GLN A 290 10.49 17.86 9.83
C GLN A 290 11.34 19.00 9.23
N TRP A 291 10.73 19.96 8.53
CA TRP A 291 11.44 21.05 7.86
C TRP A 291 11.81 22.19 8.80
N PRO A 292 12.79 23.04 8.41
CA PRO A 292 13.17 24.21 9.19
C PRO A 292 11.96 25.13 9.47
N LYS A 293 11.86 25.62 10.71
CA LYS A 293 10.74 26.48 11.16
C LYS A 293 10.90 27.96 10.78
N HIS A 294 11.55 28.24 9.66
CA HIS A 294 11.81 29.59 9.15
C HIS A 294 11.69 29.62 7.61
N GLY A 295 11.73 30.80 7.02
CA GLY A 295 11.53 30.99 5.58
C GLY A 295 10.09 30.67 5.16
N ALA A 296 9.93 30.05 3.98
CA ALA A 296 8.62 29.73 3.41
C ALA A 296 7.95 28.48 4.00
N ALA A 297 8.69 27.61 4.69
CA ALA A 297 8.18 26.34 5.21
C ALA A 297 7.00 26.47 6.20
N PRO A 298 7.01 27.38 7.19
CA PRO A 298 5.85 27.57 8.07
C PRO A 298 4.58 28.00 7.33
N ALA A 299 4.72 28.89 6.33
CA ALA A 299 3.59 29.37 5.54
C ALA A 299 3.00 28.26 4.66
N LEU A 300 3.85 27.41 4.09
CA LEU A 300 3.40 26.24 3.34
C LEU A 300 2.68 25.27 4.27
N LEU A 301 3.26 24.92 5.42
CA LEU A 301 2.65 24.04 6.42
C LEU A 301 1.29 24.55 6.89
N GLU A 302 1.17 25.85 7.19
CA GLU A 302 -0.11 26.47 7.55
C GLU A 302 -1.14 26.32 6.43
N THR A 303 -0.74 26.57 5.18
CA THR A 303 -1.62 26.47 4.00
C THR A 303 -2.11 25.03 3.79
N ILE A 304 -1.23 24.03 3.90
CA ILE A 304 -1.59 22.61 3.78
C ILE A 304 -2.45 22.16 4.97
N THR A 305 -2.17 22.66 6.18
CA THR A 305 -2.99 22.38 7.36
C THR A 305 -4.40 22.93 7.20
N ALA A 306 -4.58 24.09 6.57
CA ALA A 306 -5.89 24.67 6.28
C ALA A 306 -6.64 23.96 5.14
N PHE A 307 -5.99 23.08 4.37
CA PHE A 307 -6.63 22.37 3.27
C PHE A 307 -7.68 21.36 3.77
N ASP A 308 -8.94 21.61 3.46
CA ASP A 308 -10.03 20.65 3.65
C ASP A 308 -10.18 19.78 2.39
N PHE A 309 -9.82 18.50 2.52
CA PHE A 309 -9.87 17.53 1.43
C PHE A 309 -11.31 17.18 0.96
N THR A 310 -12.34 17.58 1.70
CA THR A 310 -13.75 17.40 1.35
C THR A 310 -14.43 18.69 0.87
N ALA A 311 -13.74 19.84 0.95
CA ALA A 311 -14.31 21.13 0.55
C ALA A 311 -14.64 21.19 -0.96
N PRO A 312 -15.55 22.11 -1.37
CA PRO A 312 -15.89 22.33 -2.77
C PRO A 312 -14.63 22.60 -3.63
N PRO A 313 -14.61 22.16 -4.91
CA PRO A 313 -13.42 22.26 -5.77
C PRO A 313 -12.81 23.66 -5.85
N GLY A 314 -13.61 24.73 -5.84
CA GLY A 314 -13.13 26.11 -5.88
C GLY A 314 -12.33 26.50 -4.63
N GLN A 315 -12.77 26.09 -3.43
CA GLN A 315 -12.05 26.37 -2.18
C GLN A 315 -10.74 25.58 -2.11
N ARG A 316 -10.77 24.31 -2.53
CA ARG A 316 -9.55 23.47 -2.62
C ARG A 316 -8.54 24.06 -3.59
N SER A 317 -8.98 24.46 -4.78
CA SER A 317 -8.10 25.01 -5.81
C SER A 317 -7.41 26.29 -5.33
N ALA A 318 -8.13 27.20 -4.68
CA ALA A 318 -7.55 28.44 -4.16
C ALA A 318 -6.42 28.21 -3.14
N LEU A 319 -6.56 27.24 -2.23
CA LEU A 319 -5.51 26.88 -1.28
C LEU A 319 -4.32 26.20 -1.96
N LEU A 320 -4.55 25.37 -2.97
CA LEU A 320 -3.48 24.71 -3.72
C LEU A 320 -2.69 25.70 -4.58
N ASP A 321 -3.37 26.65 -5.22
CA ASP A 321 -2.70 27.70 -5.98
C ASP A 321 -1.83 28.59 -5.07
N ARG A 322 -2.30 28.86 -3.84
CA ARG A 322 -1.49 29.52 -2.80
C ARG A 322 -0.29 28.68 -2.38
N ALA A 323 -0.49 27.38 -2.15
CA ALA A 323 0.58 26.46 -1.76
C ALA A 323 1.68 26.37 -2.84
N GLU A 324 1.29 26.29 -4.12
CA GLU A 324 2.21 26.30 -5.26
C GLU A 324 2.97 27.63 -5.40
N ALA A 325 2.31 28.76 -5.12
CA ALA A 325 3.01 30.05 -5.11
C ALA A 325 4.12 30.07 -4.03
N ILE A 326 3.80 29.63 -2.81
CA ILE A 326 4.77 29.50 -1.72
C ILE A 326 5.87 28.51 -2.09
N TRP A 327 5.52 27.38 -2.72
CA TRP A 327 6.50 26.39 -3.19
C TRP A 327 7.52 27.00 -4.12
N ARG A 328 7.10 27.79 -5.10
CA ARG A 328 8.00 28.43 -6.07
C ARG A 328 8.96 29.45 -5.44
N GLU A 329 8.61 30.02 -4.29
CA GLU A 329 9.43 31.00 -3.57
C GLU A 329 10.61 30.40 -2.79
N PHE A 330 10.68 29.07 -2.62
CA PHE A 330 11.79 28.46 -1.87
C PHE A 330 13.14 28.67 -2.56
N ASP A 331 14.14 29.07 -1.76
CA ASP A 331 15.55 28.98 -2.15
C ASP A 331 16.02 27.52 -2.05
N ARG A 332 16.35 26.95 -3.21
CA ARG A 332 16.76 25.54 -3.36
C ARG A 332 18.25 25.36 -3.56
N SER A 333 19.05 26.42 -3.41
CA SER A 333 20.50 26.41 -3.68
C SER A 333 21.27 25.36 -2.88
N ASN A 334 20.79 25.02 -1.68
CA ASN A 334 21.40 24.04 -0.77
C ASN A 334 20.54 22.77 -0.58
N TRP A 335 19.59 22.51 -1.49
CA TRP A 335 18.77 21.30 -1.39
C TRP A 335 19.55 20.07 -1.88
N PRO A 336 19.15 18.87 -1.44
CA PRO A 336 19.66 17.62 -2.00
C PRO A 336 19.50 17.56 -3.53
N PRO A 337 20.22 16.69 -4.24
CA PRO A 337 19.95 16.50 -5.66
C PRO A 337 18.58 15.87 -5.86
N VAL A 338 17.87 16.31 -6.89
CA VAL A 338 16.62 15.70 -7.32
C VAL A 338 16.88 14.25 -7.76
N PRO A 339 16.12 13.25 -7.27
CA PRO A 339 16.29 11.86 -7.68
C PRO A 339 16.07 11.70 -9.18
N ALA A 340 17.02 11.08 -9.88
CA ALA A 340 17.02 11.01 -11.34
C ALA A 340 15.77 10.31 -11.92
N ALA A 341 15.26 9.28 -11.22
CA ALA A 341 14.07 8.56 -11.64
C ALA A 341 12.77 9.32 -11.37
N SER A 342 12.77 10.38 -10.55
CA SER A 342 11.56 11.14 -10.21
C SER A 342 10.95 11.89 -11.40
N GLY A 343 11.68 12.10 -12.48
CA GLY A 343 11.21 12.87 -13.64
C GLY A 343 11.03 14.37 -13.38
N LEU A 344 11.43 14.86 -12.21
CA LEU A 344 11.45 16.28 -11.87
C LEU A 344 12.60 17.01 -12.57
N GLN A 345 12.41 18.32 -12.76
CA GLN A 345 13.47 19.23 -13.18
C GLN A 345 14.35 19.62 -11.98
N ALA A 346 15.51 20.23 -12.24
CA ALA A 346 16.46 20.61 -11.19
C ALA A 346 15.91 21.66 -10.19
N ASP A 347 14.85 22.38 -10.56
CA ASP A 347 14.11 23.31 -9.73
C ASP A 347 12.97 22.64 -8.93
N TYR A 348 12.91 21.31 -8.93
CA TYR A 348 11.88 20.50 -8.28
C TYR A 348 10.46 20.68 -8.83
N GLU A 349 10.34 21.13 -10.08
CA GLU A 349 9.05 21.21 -10.78
C GLU A 349 8.82 19.98 -11.67
N LEU A 350 7.56 19.58 -11.80
CA LEU A 350 7.16 18.55 -12.76
C LEU A 350 7.10 19.15 -14.18
N PRO A 351 7.82 18.59 -15.17
CA PRO A 351 7.64 19.01 -16.55
C PRO A 351 6.18 18.90 -16.97
N THR A 352 5.60 19.95 -17.56
CA THR A 352 4.18 19.98 -17.96
C THR A 352 3.80 18.76 -18.82
N ALA A 353 4.67 18.36 -19.76
CA ALA A 353 4.44 17.20 -20.61
C ALA A 353 4.36 15.87 -19.81
N LEU A 354 5.16 15.73 -18.74
CA LEU A 354 5.11 14.58 -17.85
C LEU A 354 3.82 14.63 -17.02
N LEU A 355 3.53 15.76 -16.38
CA LEU A 355 2.31 15.94 -15.57
C LEU A 355 1.04 15.63 -16.36
N ASP A 356 0.91 16.18 -17.57
CA ASP A 356 -0.22 15.91 -18.46
C ASP A 356 -0.31 14.43 -18.84
N LYS A 357 0.83 13.76 -19.07
CA LYS A 357 0.87 12.32 -19.32
C LYS A 357 0.38 11.53 -18.12
N LEU A 358 0.88 11.83 -16.91
CA LEU A 358 0.48 11.14 -15.67
C LEU A 358 -1.01 11.32 -15.41
N ARG A 359 -1.52 12.56 -15.46
CA ARG A 359 -2.96 12.86 -15.30
C ARG A 359 -3.82 12.12 -16.34
N ARG A 360 -3.41 12.07 -17.60
CA ARG A 360 -4.14 11.31 -18.64
C ARG A 360 -4.15 9.81 -18.37
N ILE A 361 -3.08 9.24 -17.81
CA ILE A 361 -3.07 7.83 -17.42
C ILE A 361 -4.00 7.64 -16.23
N GLY A 362 -3.86 8.43 -15.17
CA GLY A 362 -4.70 8.36 -13.97
C GLY A 362 -6.18 8.45 -14.28
N LEU A 363 -6.60 9.39 -15.14
CA LEU A 363 -8.00 9.53 -15.58
C LEU A 363 -8.54 8.29 -16.30
N ARG A 364 -7.70 7.48 -16.94
CA ARG A 364 -8.10 6.19 -17.57
C ARG A 364 -8.17 5.05 -16.57
N GLN A 365 -7.45 5.17 -15.44
CA GLN A 365 -7.47 4.21 -14.34
C GLN A 365 -8.57 4.55 -13.31
N ASP A 366 -9.06 5.80 -13.30
CA ASP A 366 -10.20 6.24 -12.49
C ASP A 366 -11.44 5.36 -12.78
N LYS A 367 -12.22 5.09 -11.73
CA LYS A 367 -13.43 4.24 -11.76
C LYS A 367 -13.21 2.78 -12.14
N GLN A 368 -11.96 2.30 -12.24
CA GLN A 368 -11.71 0.86 -12.32
C GLN A 368 -12.16 0.14 -11.05
N ILE A 369 -12.21 0.83 -9.92
CA ILE A 369 -12.74 0.33 -8.67
C ILE A 369 -13.53 1.43 -7.98
N ASP A 370 -14.67 1.04 -7.40
CA ASP A 370 -15.38 1.85 -6.41
C ASP A 370 -14.81 1.51 -5.03
N ILE A 371 -14.12 2.47 -4.42
CA ILE A 371 -13.53 2.34 -3.08
C ILE A 371 -14.46 2.86 -1.98
N GLY A 372 -15.73 3.14 -2.31
CA GLY A 372 -16.75 3.61 -1.37
C GLY A 372 -16.75 5.11 -1.14
N GLU A 373 -16.34 5.90 -2.15
CA GLU A 373 -16.15 7.36 -2.08
C GLU A 373 -16.85 8.13 -3.20
#